data_AF-A0A661K8A6-F1
#
_entry.id   AF-A0A661K8A6-F1
#
_cell.length_a   1.000
_cell.length_b   1.000
_cell.length_c   1.000
_cell.angle_alpha   90.00
_cell.angle_beta   90.00
_cell.angle_gamma   90.00
#
_symmetry.space_group_name_H-M   'P 1'
#
loop_
_entity.id
_entity.type
_entity.pdbx_description
1 polymer ?
#
loop_
_entity_poly.entity_id
_entity_poly.type
_entity_poly.pdbx_seq_one_letter_code
_entity_poly.pdbx_strand_id
1 'polypeptide(L)'
;MAMGSEGRREETLYTDQDNLLVYRWDEEGARRLLQQGELLKRRLLKMAGEPRPPRERDALDEYFEVFSEKMVQRLEEVGIRRCKGGVMPVNEKWRADLEGWKERIAGKVSYGRGPLTVLDLIILMDLRFVGGHKGLAEELIDFANAHLVQNRNLVNEMASSAILIPLPLGLFRRFVTEKTGEHKGKINLKLGGWAPLVLIVRVMAKTYGVKETNTFDRIKALEEREVLNPRFAMDLQEALYILMKLRISHQRELLLKGLPSDDNYIDPYKLPEGEQKELRFAIKKVEELQKLANEIYFGGGFWR
;
A
#
# COMPACT_ATOMS: atom_id res chain seq x y z
N MET A 1 3.31 -12.61 -1.71
CA MET A 1 3.92 -11.37 -2.23
C MET A 1 3.70 -10.28 -1.20
N ALA A 2 4.64 -9.34 -1.05
CA ALA A 2 4.48 -8.19 -0.16
C ALA A 2 3.96 -6.97 -0.94
N MET A 3 3.27 -6.08 -0.22
CA MET A 3 2.78 -4.78 -0.66
C MET A 3 2.98 -3.78 0.48
N GLY A 4 2.47 -2.56 0.36
CA GLY A 4 2.59 -1.59 1.46
C GLY A 4 4.05 -1.23 1.75
N SER A 5 4.36 -0.89 3.01
CA SER A 5 5.74 -0.57 3.43
C SER A 5 6.72 -1.69 3.09
N GLU A 6 6.33 -2.95 3.30
CA GLU A 6 7.15 -4.13 2.95
C GLU A 6 7.40 -4.23 1.45
N GLY A 7 6.38 -3.97 0.63
CA GLY A 7 6.50 -3.91 -0.82
C GLY A 7 7.51 -2.87 -1.29
N ARG A 8 7.58 -1.73 -0.58
CA ARG A 8 8.49 -0.62 -0.87
C ARG A 8 9.85 -0.69 -0.15
N ARG A 9 10.02 -1.60 0.81
CA ARG A 9 11.19 -1.65 1.71
C ARG A 9 11.35 -0.35 2.51
N GLU A 10 10.24 0.11 3.07
CA GLU A 10 10.11 1.35 3.86
C GLU A 10 9.47 1.08 5.22
N GLU A 11 9.78 -0.07 5.78
CA GLU A 11 9.33 -0.49 7.10
C GLU A 11 9.84 0.47 8.17
N THR A 12 8.99 0.74 9.16
CA THR A 12 9.38 1.40 10.41
C THR A 12 9.47 0.35 11.53
N LEU A 13 9.88 0.74 12.75
CA LEU A 13 9.99 -0.17 13.90
C LEU A 13 8.66 -0.90 14.19
N TYR A 14 7.55 -0.26 13.86
CA TYR A 14 6.22 -0.86 13.84
C TYR A 14 5.70 -0.87 12.41
N THR A 15 5.51 -2.06 11.84
CA THR A 15 4.85 -2.27 10.55
C THR A 15 3.87 -3.44 10.67
N ASP A 16 2.77 -3.36 9.94
CA ASP A 16 1.83 -4.46 9.75
C ASP A 16 2.15 -5.25 8.48
N GLN A 17 1.57 -6.45 8.38
CA GLN A 17 1.69 -7.28 7.19
C GLN A 17 0.67 -6.85 6.12
N ASP A 18 1.18 -6.30 5.03
CA ASP A 18 0.42 -6.10 3.78
C ASP A 18 0.92 -7.12 2.76
N ASN A 19 0.17 -8.21 2.58
CA ASN A 19 0.58 -9.29 1.70
C ASN A 19 -0.60 -9.89 0.92
N LEU A 20 -0.25 -10.55 -0.18
CA LEU A 20 -1.19 -11.31 -0.99
C LEU A 20 -0.65 -12.69 -1.35
N LEU A 21 -1.56 -13.58 -1.70
CA LEU A 21 -1.24 -14.91 -2.20
C LEU A 21 -1.73 -15.06 -3.63
N VAL A 22 -0.81 -15.46 -4.50
CA VAL A 22 -1.08 -15.87 -5.88
C VAL A 22 -0.65 -17.32 -6.04
N TYR A 23 -1.50 -18.13 -6.65
CA TYR A 23 -1.22 -19.52 -6.99
C TYR A 23 -1.60 -19.80 -8.46
N ARG A 24 -1.26 -20.98 -8.97
CA ARG A 24 -1.66 -21.43 -10.30
C ARG A 24 -2.66 -22.56 -10.16
N TRP A 25 -3.60 -22.64 -11.10
CA TRP A 25 -4.47 -23.80 -11.22
C TRP A 25 -3.63 -25.05 -11.45
N ASP A 26 -3.85 -26.07 -10.61
CA ASP A 26 -3.23 -27.39 -10.70
C ASP A 26 -4.34 -28.43 -10.58
N GLU A 27 -4.75 -28.98 -11.73
CA GLU A 27 -5.83 -29.95 -11.82
C GLU A 27 -5.50 -31.25 -11.06
N GLU A 28 -4.26 -31.75 -11.17
CA GLU A 28 -3.86 -32.98 -10.49
C GLU A 28 -3.81 -32.78 -8.98
N GLY A 29 -3.20 -31.67 -8.54
CA GLY A 29 -3.20 -31.27 -7.13
C GLY A 29 -4.61 -31.12 -6.58
N ALA A 30 -5.51 -30.45 -7.31
CA ALA A 30 -6.90 -30.27 -6.91
C ALA A 30 -7.67 -31.59 -6.80
N ARG A 31 -7.48 -32.54 -7.75
CA ARG A 31 -8.05 -33.89 -7.67
C ARG A 31 -7.55 -34.65 -6.45
N ARG A 32 -6.26 -34.57 -6.17
CA ARG A 32 -5.65 -35.21 -5.00
C ARG A 32 -6.22 -34.64 -3.70
N LEU A 33 -6.38 -33.32 -3.61
CA LEU A 33 -6.97 -32.65 -2.45
C LEU A 33 -8.45 -33.04 -2.25
N LEU A 34 -9.22 -33.13 -3.34
CA LEU A 34 -10.60 -33.62 -3.28
C LEU A 34 -10.69 -35.05 -2.72
N GLN A 35 -9.82 -35.94 -3.21
CA GLN A 35 -9.79 -37.35 -2.77
C GLN A 35 -9.38 -37.49 -1.29
N GLN A 36 -8.58 -36.58 -0.77
CA GLN A 36 -8.13 -36.59 0.63
C GLN A 36 -9.24 -36.22 1.63
N GLY A 37 -10.38 -35.64 1.20
CA GLY A 37 -11.63 -35.55 1.96
C GLY A 37 -11.65 -34.70 3.26
N GLU A 38 -10.50 -34.36 3.84
CA GLU A 38 -10.40 -33.66 5.13
C GLU A 38 -10.51 -32.14 5.02
N LEU A 39 -10.05 -31.55 3.91
CA LEU A 39 -10.07 -30.10 3.72
C LEU A 39 -11.49 -29.58 3.50
N LEU A 40 -12.30 -30.28 2.70
CA LEU A 40 -13.65 -29.88 2.23
C LEU A 40 -14.73 -29.65 3.29
N LYS A 41 -14.50 -30.08 4.53
CA LYS A 41 -15.50 -29.98 5.60
C LYS A 41 -15.74 -28.53 6.04
N ARG A 42 -14.73 -27.65 5.99
CA ARG A 42 -14.87 -26.28 6.51
C ARG A 42 -15.69 -25.39 5.59
N ARG A 43 -15.52 -25.49 4.27
CA ARG A 43 -16.27 -24.69 3.30
C ARG A 43 -17.74 -25.09 3.20
N LEU A 44 -18.04 -26.39 3.27
CA LEU A 44 -19.43 -26.89 3.32
C LEU A 44 -20.22 -26.34 4.52
N LEU A 45 -19.54 -26.06 5.64
CA LEU A 45 -20.15 -25.44 6.83
C LEU A 45 -20.38 -23.92 6.68
N LYS A 46 -19.65 -23.24 5.78
CA LYS A 46 -19.78 -21.79 5.55
C LYS A 46 -20.88 -21.41 4.54
N MET A 47 -21.35 -22.35 3.72
CA MET A 47 -22.38 -22.07 2.71
C MET A 47 -23.77 -22.05 3.36
N ALA A 48 -24.37 -20.86 3.48
CA ALA A 48 -25.79 -20.72 3.79
C ALA A 48 -26.61 -21.07 2.54
N GLY A 49 -26.90 -22.35 2.32
CA GLY A 49 -27.67 -22.85 1.18
C GLY A 49 -27.62 -24.37 1.06
N GLU A 50 -28.37 -24.94 0.10
CA GLU A 50 -28.33 -26.38 -0.15
C GLU A 50 -26.89 -26.81 -0.51
N PRO A 51 -26.37 -27.87 0.15
CA PRO A 51 -25.01 -28.31 -0.07
C PRO A 51 -24.85 -28.84 -1.51
N ARG A 52 -24.09 -28.11 -2.33
CA ARG A 52 -23.64 -28.62 -3.64
C ARG A 52 -22.38 -29.47 -3.47
N PRO A 53 -22.16 -30.49 -4.30
CA PRO A 53 -20.92 -31.25 -4.26
C PRO A 53 -19.71 -30.33 -4.49
N PRO A 54 -18.63 -30.48 -3.70
CA PRO A 54 -17.42 -29.69 -3.87
C PRO A 54 -16.74 -30.01 -5.20
N ARG A 55 -16.25 -28.98 -5.89
CA ARG A 55 -15.50 -29.08 -7.14
C ARG A 55 -14.00 -28.95 -6.87
N GLU A 56 -13.17 -29.35 -7.83
CA GLU A 56 -11.70 -29.28 -7.74
C GLU A 56 -11.21 -27.85 -7.36
N ARG A 57 -11.83 -26.82 -7.95
CA ARG A 57 -11.57 -25.41 -7.61
C ARG A 57 -11.88 -25.07 -6.15
N ASP A 58 -12.93 -25.66 -5.59
CA ASP A 58 -13.31 -25.41 -4.20
C ASP A 58 -12.25 -25.96 -3.23
N ALA A 59 -11.69 -27.14 -3.54
CA ALA A 59 -10.62 -27.77 -2.75
C ALA A 59 -9.28 -27.03 -2.83
N LEU A 60 -8.90 -26.56 -4.01
CA LEU A 60 -7.66 -25.81 -4.18
C LEU A 60 -7.71 -24.47 -3.44
N ASP A 61 -8.81 -23.73 -3.55
CA ASP A 61 -8.96 -22.46 -2.83
C ASP A 61 -9.03 -22.66 -1.30
N GLU A 62 -9.67 -23.74 -0.82
CA GLU A 62 -9.69 -24.09 0.60
C GLU A 62 -8.31 -24.50 1.14
N TYR A 63 -7.51 -25.22 0.35
CA TYR A 63 -6.12 -25.48 0.70
C TYR A 63 -5.36 -24.16 0.90
N PHE A 64 -5.49 -23.22 -0.04
CA PHE A 64 -4.82 -21.94 0.07
C PHE A 64 -5.44 -21.02 1.14
N GLU A 65 -6.70 -21.22 1.52
CA GLU A 65 -7.31 -20.61 2.69
C GLU A 65 -6.62 -21.05 3.98
N VAL A 66 -6.52 -22.36 4.19
CA VAL A 66 -5.85 -22.93 5.36
C VAL A 66 -4.36 -22.54 5.38
N PHE A 67 -3.69 -22.55 4.22
CA PHE A 67 -2.31 -22.08 4.11
C PHE A 67 -2.18 -20.60 4.50
N SER A 68 -3.11 -19.76 4.05
CA SER A 68 -3.14 -18.33 4.36
C SER A 68 -3.34 -18.07 5.85
N GLU A 69 -4.27 -18.78 6.49
CA GLU A 69 -4.50 -18.72 7.95
C GLU A 69 -3.21 -19.03 8.71
N LYS A 70 -2.54 -20.13 8.36
CA LYS A 70 -1.26 -20.53 8.96
C LYS A 70 -0.17 -19.48 8.73
N MET A 71 -0.02 -18.99 7.51
CA MET A 71 0.99 -17.98 7.16
C MET A 71 0.80 -16.70 7.99
N VAL A 72 -0.41 -16.13 7.97
CA VAL A 72 -0.72 -14.88 8.67
C VAL A 72 -0.53 -15.03 10.18
N GLN A 73 -0.94 -16.18 10.74
CA GLN A 73 -0.71 -16.49 12.15
C GLN A 73 0.79 -16.58 12.49
N ARG A 74 1.60 -17.28 11.68
CA ARG A 74 3.04 -17.39 11.95
C ARG A 74 3.75 -16.04 11.85
N LEU A 75 3.35 -15.19 10.90
CA LEU A 75 3.89 -13.83 10.79
C LEU A 75 3.56 -12.99 12.04
N GLU A 76 2.34 -13.12 12.56
CA GLU A 76 1.92 -12.46 13.81
C GLU A 76 2.71 -12.96 15.03
N GLU A 77 2.93 -14.28 15.14
CA GLU A 77 3.71 -14.89 16.23
C GLU A 77 5.17 -14.42 16.26
N VAL A 78 5.78 -14.11 15.11
CA VAL A 78 7.14 -13.56 15.03
C VAL A 78 7.19 -12.02 15.12
N GLY A 79 6.05 -11.38 15.39
CA GLY A 79 5.96 -9.94 15.66
C GLY A 79 5.49 -9.06 14.50
N ILE A 80 5.15 -9.64 13.34
CA ILE A 80 4.60 -8.91 12.19
C ILE A 80 3.08 -8.93 12.28
N ARG A 81 2.51 -7.87 12.86
CA ARG A 81 1.07 -7.78 13.18
C ARG A 81 0.18 -7.83 11.96
N ARG A 82 -1.03 -8.35 12.16
CA ARG A 82 -2.13 -8.29 11.17
C ARG A 82 -2.43 -6.85 10.76
N CYS A 83 -2.64 -6.64 9.46
CA CYS A 83 -3.09 -5.35 8.93
C CYS A 83 -4.52 -5.05 9.38
N LYS A 84 -4.74 -3.87 9.99
CA LYS A 84 -6.07 -3.41 10.44
C LYS A 84 -7.05 -3.24 9.28
N GLY A 85 -6.55 -2.94 8.08
CA GLY A 85 -7.33 -2.84 6.84
C GLY A 85 -7.63 -4.18 6.16
N GLY A 86 -7.17 -5.30 6.72
CA GLY A 86 -7.44 -6.63 6.18
C GLY A 86 -6.73 -6.95 4.86
N VAL A 87 -5.57 -6.32 4.61
CA VAL A 87 -4.73 -6.53 3.41
C VAL A 87 -3.85 -7.78 3.58
N MET A 88 -4.51 -8.94 3.65
CA MET A 88 -3.87 -10.23 3.94
C MET A 88 -4.61 -11.39 3.26
N PRO A 89 -3.95 -12.50 2.86
CA PRO A 89 -4.53 -13.64 2.18
C PRO A 89 -5.63 -14.41 2.94
N VAL A 90 -5.77 -14.18 4.24
CA VAL A 90 -6.93 -14.66 5.02
C VAL A 90 -8.24 -14.02 4.57
N ASN A 91 -8.16 -12.82 4.00
CA ASN A 91 -9.24 -12.18 3.27
C ASN A 91 -9.19 -12.64 1.81
N GLU A 92 -10.27 -13.24 1.31
CA GLU A 92 -10.40 -13.76 -0.05
C GLU A 92 -10.06 -12.72 -1.13
N LYS A 93 -10.27 -11.43 -0.86
CA LYS A 93 -9.86 -10.33 -1.76
C LYS A 93 -8.36 -10.36 -2.08
N TRP A 94 -7.53 -10.88 -1.18
CA TRP A 94 -6.07 -10.93 -1.28
C TRP A 94 -5.52 -12.35 -1.49
N ARG A 95 -6.38 -13.27 -1.92
CA ARG A 95 -6.04 -14.63 -2.30
C ARG A 95 -6.77 -15.03 -3.58
N ALA A 96 -6.03 -15.43 -4.61
CA ALA A 96 -6.60 -15.95 -5.85
C ALA A 96 -5.55 -16.74 -6.65
N ASP A 97 -6.01 -17.54 -7.59
CA ASP A 97 -5.14 -17.97 -8.69
C ASP A 97 -4.75 -16.78 -9.57
N LEU A 98 -3.75 -16.97 -10.42
CA LEU A 98 -3.23 -15.92 -11.29
C LEU A 98 -4.31 -15.34 -12.22
N GLU A 99 -5.15 -16.18 -12.81
CA GLU A 99 -6.21 -15.71 -13.71
C GLU A 99 -7.26 -14.91 -12.93
N GLY A 100 -7.65 -15.35 -11.73
CA GLY A 100 -8.52 -14.58 -10.85
C GLY A 100 -7.92 -13.23 -10.44
N TRP A 101 -6.61 -13.14 -10.25
CA TRP A 101 -5.94 -11.85 -10.05
C TRP A 101 -6.00 -10.95 -11.27
N LYS A 102 -5.73 -11.49 -12.46
CA LYS A 102 -5.82 -10.76 -13.74
C LYS A 102 -7.25 -10.25 -13.97
N GLU A 103 -8.25 -11.09 -13.75
CA GLU A 103 -9.68 -10.74 -13.83
C GLU A 103 -10.08 -9.66 -12.83
N ARG A 104 -9.61 -9.72 -11.58
CA ARG A 104 -9.91 -8.69 -10.57
C ARG A 104 -9.32 -7.33 -10.96
N ILE A 105 -8.07 -7.30 -11.42
CA ILE A 105 -7.39 -6.07 -11.84
C ILE A 105 -8.06 -5.51 -13.10
N ALA A 106 -8.19 -6.31 -14.17
CA ALA A 106 -8.81 -5.87 -15.42
C ALA A 106 -10.30 -5.51 -15.22
N GLY A 107 -11.02 -6.28 -14.40
CA GLY A 107 -12.41 -6.03 -14.04
C GLY A 107 -12.61 -4.66 -13.40
N LYS A 108 -11.72 -4.29 -12.46
CA LYS A 108 -11.77 -2.99 -11.81
C LYS A 108 -11.32 -1.87 -12.74
N VAL A 109 -10.20 -2.06 -13.44
CA VAL A 109 -9.60 -1.05 -14.33
C VAL A 109 -10.52 -0.72 -15.50
N SER A 110 -11.04 -1.73 -16.18
CA SER A 110 -11.81 -1.55 -17.42
C SER A 110 -13.28 -1.30 -17.19
N TYR A 111 -13.87 -1.92 -16.16
CA TYR A 111 -15.33 -1.95 -15.98
C TYR A 111 -15.82 -1.41 -14.64
N GLY A 112 -14.92 -1.04 -13.71
CA GLY A 112 -15.30 -0.63 -12.37
C GLY A 112 -15.92 -1.74 -11.51
N ARG A 113 -15.74 -3.01 -11.91
CA ARG A 113 -16.35 -4.19 -11.28
C ARG A 113 -15.35 -4.98 -10.43
N GLY A 114 -15.86 -5.96 -9.70
CA GLY A 114 -15.06 -6.86 -8.89
C GLY A 114 -14.81 -6.35 -7.47
N PRO A 115 -14.05 -7.11 -6.66
CA PRO A 115 -13.92 -6.86 -5.23
C PRO A 115 -12.91 -5.75 -4.89
N LEU A 116 -12.12 -5.27 -5.87
CA LEU A 116 -11.07 -4.28 -5.65
C LEU A 116 -11.62 -2.85 -5.63
N THR A 117 -11.19 -2.08 -4.65
CA THR A 117 -11.39 -0.64 -4.55
C THR A 117 -10.24 0.12 -5.22
N VAL A 118 -10.36 1.44 -5.35
CA VAL A 118 -9.27 2.29 -5.85
C VAL A 118 -8.06 2.23 -4.93
N LEU A 119 -8.28 2.20 -3.61
CA LEU A 119 -7.21 2.04 -2.64
C LEU A 119 -6.49 0.69 -2.82
N ASP A 120 -7.22 -0.38 -3.12
CA ASP A 120 -6.60 -1.69 -3.36
C ASP A 120 -5.69 -1.66 -4.60
N LEU A 121 -6.09 -0.95 -5.66
CA LEU A 121 -5.25 -0.78 -6.85
C LEU A 121 -3.98 0.01 -6.55
N ILE A 122 -4.07 1.05 -5.72
CA ILE A 122 -2.90 1.81 -5.24
C ILE A 122 -1.96 0.87 -4.46
N ILE A 123 -2.48 0.00 -3.60
CA ILE A 123 -1.67 -0.95 -2.83
C ILE A 123 -0.96 -1.94 -3.77
N LEU A 124 -1.64 -2.42 -4.82
CA LEU A 124 -1.06 -3.32 -5.83
C LEU A 124 0.08 -2.71 -6.64
N MET A 125 0.24 -1.38 -6.66
CA MET A 125 1.40 -0.75 -7.31
C MET A 125 2.72 -1.02 -6.57
N ASP A 126 2.67 -1.51 -5.33
CA ASP A 126 3.83 -1.87 -4.52
C ASP A 126 4.11 -3.38 -4.49
N LEU A 127 3.57 -4.15 -5.44
CA LEU A 127 3.78 -5.59 -5.50
C LEU A 127 5.27 -5.96 -5.58
N ARG A 128 5.71 -6.78 -4.62
CA ARG A 128 7.07 -7.29 -4.55
C ARG A 128 7.10 -8.79 -4.25
N PHE A 129 7.93 -9.52 -4.98
CA PHE A 129 8.23 -10.91 -4.66
C PHE A 129 9.00 -11.03 -3.33
N VAL A 130 8.57 -11.96 -2.48
CA VAL A 130 9.20 -12.26 -1.17
C VAL A 130 9.41 -13.75 -0.92
N GLY A 131 8.70 -14.63 -1.62
CA GLY A 131 8.80 -16.07 -1.42
C GLY A 131 7.86 -16.86 -2.32
N GLY A 132 8.15 -18.14 -2.51
CA GLY A 132 7.42 -19.03 -3.42
C GLY A 132 8.00 -19.04 -4.83
N HIS A 133 7.15 -19.24 -5.84
CA HIS A 133 7.55 -19.34 -7.24
C HIS A 133 7.74 -17.95 -7.89
N LYS A 134 9.00 -17.56 -8.15
CA LYS A 134 9.35 -16.23 -8.67
C LYS A 134 8.65 -15.86 -9.98
N GLY A 135 8.63 -16.77 -10.96
CA GLY A 135 8.00 -16.50 -12.26
C GLY A 135 6.49 -16.26 -12.18
N LEU A 136 5.81 -16.81 -11.17
CA LEU A 136 4.38 -16.57 -10.97
C LEU A 136 4.12 -15.16 -10.44
N ALA A 137 4.99 -14.70 -9.53
CA ALA A 137 4.94 -13.35 -9.01
C ALA A 137 5.33 -12.31 -10.07
N GLU A 138 6.34 -12.60 -10.90
CA GLU A 138 6.76 -11.74 -12.01
C GLU A 138 5.63 -11.57 -13.03
N GLU A 139 4.94 -12.65 -13.40
CA GLU A 139 3.79 -12.59 -14.30
C GLU A 139 2.66 -11.69 -13.77
N LEU A 140 2.37 -11.76 -12.46
CA LEU A 140 1.37 -10.88 -11.83
C LEU A 140 1.85 -9.42 -11.74
N ILE A 141 3.13 -9.18 -11.41
CA ILE A 141 3.71 -7.84 -11.35
C ILE A 141 3.66 -7.18 -12.73
N ASP A 142 4.07 -7.88 -13.78
CA ASP A 142 4.08 -7.36 -15.13
C ASP A 142 2.65 -7.07 -15.61
N PHE A 143 1.70 -7.97 -15.32
CA PHE A 143 0.30 -7.71 -15.60
C PHE A 143 -0.22 -6.47 -14.87
N ALA A 144 0.03 -6.34 -13.56
CA ALA A 144 -0.39 -5.19 -12.78
C ALA A 144 0.22 -3.88 -13.32
N ASN A 145 1.52 -3.86 -13.60
CA ASN A 145 2.21 -2.70 -14.16
C ASN A 145 1.63 -2.29 -15.51
N ALA A 146 1.26 -3.26 -16.37
CA ALA A 146 0.70 -2.99 -17.68
C ALA A 146 -0.75 -2.48 -17.63
N HIS A 147 -1.53 -2.84 -16.62
CA HIS A 147 -2.98 -2.57 -16.57
C HIS A 147 -3.39 -1.45 -15.64
N LEU A 148 -2.73 -1.26 -14.48
CA LEU A 148 -3.17 -0.32 -13.44
C LEU A 148 -3.29 1.13 -13.90
N VAL A 149 -2.58 1.50 -14.98
CA VAL A 149 -2.55 2.87 -15.52
C VAL A 149 -3.27 3.01 -16.87
N GLN A 150 -3.94 1.97 -17.37
CA GLN A 150 -4.64 2.02 -18.66
C GLN A 150 -5.90 2.89 -18.64
N ASN A 151 -6.54 3.03 -17.47
CA ASN A 151 -7.73 3.87 -17.33
C ASN A 151 -7.37 5.21 -16.69
N ARG A 152 -7.33 6.25 -17.51
CA ARG A 152 -6.99 7.62 -17.08
C ARG A 152 -7.91 8.14 -15.97
N ASN A 153 -9.21 7.87 -16.03
CA ASN A 153 -10.14 8.33 -14.99
C ASN A 153 -9.81 7.70 -13.63
N LEU A 154 -9.44 6.43 -13.64
CA LEU A 154 -9.05 5.70 -12.43
C LEU A 154 -7.70 6.18 -11.88
N VAL A 155 -6.73 6.45 -12.76
CA VAL A 155 -5.45 7.08 -12.36
C VAL A 155 -5.69 8.45 -11.73
N ASN A 156 -6.56 9.26 -12.32
CA ASN A 156 -6.96 10.56 -11.77
C ASN A 156 -7.63 10.39 -10.40
N GLU A 157 -8.51 9.40 -10.23
CA GLU A 157 -9.13 9.09 -8.94
C GLU A 157 -8.08 8.67 -7.89
N MET A 158 -7.10 7.85 -8.28
CA MET A 158 -5.98 7.47 -7.41
C MET A 158 -5.14 8.70 -7.00
N ALA A 159 -4.79 9.57 -7.94
CA ALA A 159 -4.03 10.80 -7.65
C ALA A 159 -4.82 11.74 -6.73
N SER A 160 -6.12 11.91 -7.00
CA SER A 160 -7.04 12.74 -6.20
C SER A 160 -7.06 12.30 -4.73
N SER A 161 -7.04 10.98 -4.46
CA SER A 161 -7.03 10.44 -3.10
C SER A 161 -5.86 10.93 -2.24
N ALA A 162 -4.77 11.38 -2.85
CA ALA A 162 -3.58 11.91 -2.18
C ALA A 162 -3.47 13.44 -2.27
N ILE A 163 -3.88 14.04 -3.40
CA ILE A 163 -3.87 15.49 -3.61
C ILE A 163 -4.80 16.20 -2.63
N LEU A 164 -5.95 15.59 -2.30
CA LEU A 164 -6.95 16.18 -1.41
C LEU A 164 -6.65 15.99 0.08
N ILE A 165 -5.57 15.30 0.45
CA ILE A 165 -5.20 15.10 1.86
C ILE A 165 -4.77 16.45 2.45
N PRO A 166 -5.40 16.94 3.53
CA PRO A 166 -5.04 18.21 4.14
C PRO A 166 -3.66 18.11 4.82
N LEU A 167 -2.81 19.09 4.56
CA LEU A 167 -1.49 19.20 5.18
C LEU A 167 -1.54 20.07 6.45
N PRO A 168 -0.79 19.73 7.52
CA PRO A 168 -0.85 20.41 8.81
C PRO A 168 0.00 21.68 8.83
N LEU A 169 -0.09 22.51 7.78
CA LEU A 169 0.67 23.74 7.62
C LEU A 169 -0.25 24.87 7.18
N GLY A 170 -0.39 25.87 8.04
CA GLY A 170 -1.27 27.01 7.83
C GLY A 170 -0.53 28.25 7.33
N LEU A 171 -1.21 29.39 7.44
CA LEU A 171 -0.63 30.70 7.13
C LEU A 171 0.64 30.95 7.95
N PHE A 172 1.59 31.67 7.35
CA PHE A 172 2.91 31.96 7.94
C PHE A 172 3.67 30.70 8.37
N ARG A 173 3.38 29.53 7.76
CA ARG A 173 4.04 28.25 8.03
C ARG A 173 3.91 27.79 9.49
N ARG A 174 2.83 28.18 10.17
CA ARG A 174 2.48 27.63 11.49
C ARG A 174 1.87 26.25 11.34
N PHE A 175 2.17 25.34 12.28
CA PHE A 175 1.55 24.03 12.27
C PHE A 175 0.06 24.14 12.59
N VAL A 176 -0.76 23.43 11.82
CA VAL A 176 -2.17 23.23 12.09
C VAL A 176 -2.32 21.90 12.82
N THR A 177 -2.80 21.96 14.06
CA THR A 177 -2.92 20.80 14.96
C THR A 177 -4.39 20.45 15.19
N GLU A 178 -4.62 19.22 15.66
CA GLU A 178 -5.94 18.79 16.09
C GLU A 178 -6.49 19.71 17.18
N LYS A 179 -7.74 20.16 17.02
CA LYS A 179 -8.35 21.15 17.92
C LYS A 179 -8.97 20.53 19.17
N THR A 180 -9.37 19.26 19.08
CA THR A 180 -10.15 18.53 20.08
C THR A 180 -9.72 17.06 20.15
N GLY A 181 -10.26 16.31 21.11
CA GLY A 181 -10.00 14.88 21.28
C GLY A 181 -8.65 14.56 21.92
N GLU A 182 -8.32 13.27 21.94
CA GLU A 182 -7.10 12.71 22.54
C GLU A 182 -5.81 13.27 21.93
N HIS A 183 -5.87 13.66 20.65
CA HIS A 183 -4.72 14.17 19.90
C HIS A 183 -4.65 15.71 19.86
N LYS A 184 -5.44 16.42 20.68
CA LYS A 184 -5.44 17.90 20.71
C LYS A 184 -4.03 18.47 20.83
N GLY A 185 -3.70 19.44 19.97
CA GLY A 185 -2.38 20.07 19.91
C GLY A 185 -1.31 19.27 19.15
N LYS A 186 -1.66 18.10 18.62
CA LYS A 186 -0.76 17.24 17.84
C LYS A 186 -1.08 17.29 16.34
N ILE A 187 -0.15 16.78 15.53
CA ILE A 187 -0.32 16.51 14.10
C ILE A 187 -0.10 15.02 13.83
N ASN A 188 -0.83 14.45 12.88
CA ASN A 188 -0.57 13.10 12.40
C ASN A 188 0.55 13.13 11.34
N LEU A 189 1.75 12.60 11.64
CA LEU A 189 2.88 12.59 10.69
C LEU A 189 2.63 11.70 9.47
N LYS A 190 1.86 10.62 9.63
CA LYS A 190 1.54 9.69 8.56
C LYS A 190 0.60 10.37 7.56
N LEU A 191 -0.55 10.85 8.01
CA LEU A 191 -1.54 11.47 7.13
C LEU A 191 -1.13 12.88 6.69
N GLY A 192 -0.47 13.65 7.56
CA GLY A 192 -0.10 15.04 7.31
C GLY A 192 1.20 15.24 6.51
N GLY A 193 1.78 14.19 5.94
CA GLY A 193 2.99 14.36 5.12
C GLY A 193 3.45 13.08 4.43
N TRP A 194 3.73 12.03 5.19
CA TRP A 194 4.34 10.81 4.63
C TRP A 194 3.42 10.11 3.61
N ALA A 195 2.14 9.92 3.94
CA ALA A 195 1.18 9.25 3.08
C ALA A 195 0.95 10.01 1.76
N PRO A 196 0.62 11.33 1.74
CA PRO A 196 0.48 12.05 0.48
C PRO A 196 1.74 12.03 -0.37
N LEU A 197 2.94 12.15 0.23
CA LEU A 197 4.21 12.03 -0.51
C LEU A 197 4.32 10.68 -1.21
N VAL A 198 4.24 9.59 -0.44
CA VAL A 198 4.39 8.22 -0.96
C VAL A 198 3.31 7.89 -2.01
N LEU A 199 2.06 8.28 -1.74
CA LEU A 199 0.94 8.02 -2.65
C LEU A 199 1.12 8.75 -4.00
N ILE A 200 1.48 10.04 -3.97
CA ILE A 200 1.65 10.82 -5.20
C ILE A 200 2.84 10.29 -6.01
N VAL A 201 3.99 10.09 -5.36
CA VAL A 201 5.18 9.53 -6.03
C VAL A 201 4.87 8.16 -6.64
N ARG A 202 4.15 7.30 -5.92
CA ARG A 202 3.72 5.98 -6.41
C ARG A 202 2.88 6.09 -7.69
N VAL A 203 1.84 6.92 -7.68
CA VAL A 203 0.96 7.08 -8.84
C VAL A 203 1.74 7.68 -10.01
N MET A 204 2.54 8.74 -9.79
CA MET A 204 3.41 9.32 -10.82
C MET A 204 4.39 8.32 -11.41
N ALA A 205 5.07 7.55 -10.56
CA ALA A 205 5.99 6.51 -10.98
C ALA A 205 5.32 5.50 -11.90
N LYS A 206 4.14 4.98 -11.51
CA LYS A 206 3.41 4.02 -12.34
C LYS A 206 2.92 4.63 -13.65
N THR A 207 2.41 5.85 -13.63
CA THR A 207 1.93 6.52 -14.84
C THR A 207 3.09 6.76 -15.83
N TYR A 208 4.32 7.00 -15.36
CA TYR A 208 5.51 7.08 -16.19
C TYR A 208 6.27 5.75 -16.37
N GLY A 209 5.66 4.59 -16.08
CA GLY A 209 6.26 3.28 -16.37
C GLY A 209 7.51 2.93 -15.55
N VAL A 210 7.66 3.52 -14.36
CA VAL A 210 8.69 3.19 -13.36
C VAL A 210 8.32 1.86 -12.67
N LYS A 211 9.27 0.92 -12.63
CA LYS A 211 9.04 -0.44 -12.10
C LYS A 211 9.32 -0.53 -10.60
N GLU A 212 10.17 0.37 -10.13
CA GLU A 212 10.63 0.52 -8.77
C GLU A 212 9.43 0.65 -7.80
N THR A 213 9.55 0.01 -6.64
CA THR A 213 8.54 0.10 -5.57
C THR A 213 8.98 1.06 -4.46
N ASN A 214 10.26 1.10 -4.13
CA ASN A 214 10.80 2.02 -3.13
C ASN A 214 10.61 3.48 -3.57
N THR A 215 10.15 4.33 -2.66
CA THR A 215 9.79 5.73 -2.96
C THR A 215 11.03 6.57 -3.26
N PHE A 216 12.19 6.32 -2.64
CA PHE A 216 13.43 7.00 -3.02
C PHE A 216 13.83 6.63 -4.45
N ASP A 217 13.81 5.34 -4.78
CA ASP A 217 14.12 4.85 -6.13
C ASP A 217 13.13 5.40 -7.17
N ARG A 218 11.84 5.52 -6.81
CA ARG A 218 10.82 6.15 -7.66
C ARG A 218 11.08 7.62 -7.90
N ILE A 219 11.44 8.39 -6.86
CA ILE A 219 11.77 9.82 -7.03
C ILE A 219 12.97 9.96 -7.99
N LYS A 220 14.00 9.13 -7.81
CA LYS A 220 15.17 9.12 -8.69
C LYS A 220 14.80 8.74 -10.14
N ALA A 221 13.99 7.70 -10.33
CA ALA A 221 13.56 7.29 -11.67
C ALA A 221 12.66 8.33 -12.36
N LEU A 222 11.87 9.09 -11.59
CA LEU A 222 11.09 10.22 -12.10
C LEU A 222 11.97 11.41 -12.49
N GLU A 223 13.06 11.65 -11.76
CA GLU A 223 14.10 12.62 -12.16
C GLU A 223 14.79 12.19 -13.45
N GLU A 224 15.23 10.93 -13.55
CA GLU A 224 15.89 10.37 -14.75
C GLU A 224 14.98 10.42 -16.00
N ARG A 225 13.66 10.48 -15.81
CA ARG A 225 12.64 10.65 -16.85
C ARG A 225 12.22 12.11 -17.08
N GLU A 226 12.92 13.06 -16.47
CA GLU A 226 12.66 14.51 -16.58
C GLU A 226 11.28 14.96 -16.11
N VAL A 227 10.59 14.13 -15.33
CA VAL A 227 9.28 14.43 -14.73
C VAL A 227 9.47 15.38 -13.55
N LEU A 228 10.50 15.12 -12.76
CA LEU A 228 10.92 15.95 -11.65
C LEU A 228 12.23 16.62 -12.04
N ASN A 229 12.34 17.93 -11.81
CA ASN A 229 13.64 18.58 -11.94
C ASN A 229 14.58 18.09 -10.82
N PRO A 230 15.91 18.05 -11.05
CA PRO A 230 16.87 17.49 -10.09
C PRO A 230 16.79 18.10 -8.69
N ARG A 231 16.61 19.42 -8.61
CA ARG A 231 16.52 20.11 -7.33
C ARG A 231 15.29 19.67 -6.53
N PHE A 232 14.14 19.54 -7.20
CA PHE A 232 12.92 19.12 -6.53
C PHE A 232 12.95 17.63 -6.15
N ALA A 233 13.54 16.77 -6.99
CA ALA A 233 13.76 15.37 -6.65
C ALA A 233 14.62 15.21 -5.39
N MET A 234 15.72 15.97 -5.28
CA MET A 234 16.55 16.01 -4.07
C MET A 234 15.77 16.51 -2.84
N ASP A 235 15.02 17.60 -2.99
CA ASP A 235 14.21 18.14 -1.89
C ASP A 235 13.12 17.14 -1.42
N LEU A 236 12.56 16.33 -2.32
CA LEU A 236 11.57 15.30 -2.00
C LEU A 236 12.18 14.09 -1.28
N GLN A 237 13.38 13.66 -1.68
CA GLN A 237 14.11 12.62 -0.97
C GLN A 237 14.44 13.07 0.46
N GLU A 238 14.89 14.31 0.62
CA GLU A 238 15.13 14.89 1.95
C GLU A 238 13.85 14.98 2.79
N ALA A 239 12.74 15.43 2.19
CA ALA A 239 11.44 15.47 2.85
C ALA A 239 10.97 14.08 3.31
N LEU A 240 11.13 13.05 2.47
CA LEU A 240 10.81 11.68 2.80
C LEU A 240 11.68 11.17 3.96
N TYR A 241 12.99 11.42 3.91
CA TYR A 241 13.93 11.08 4.97
C TYR A 241 13.53 11.70 6.32
N ILE A 242 13.25 13.01 6.34
CA ILE A 242 12.81 13.74 7.54
C ILE A 242 11.54 13.11 8.13
N LEU A 243 10.53 12.85 7.29
CA LEU A 243 9.26 12.27 7.73
C LEU A 243 9.46 10.86 8.30
N MET A 244 10.28 10.04 7.65
CA MET A 244 10.60 8.69 8.16
C MET A 244 11.41 8.74 9.46
N LYS A 245 12.43 9.61 9.55
CA LYS A 245 13.24 9.83 10.75
C LYS A 245 12.37 10.22 11.95
N LEU A 246 11.45 11.17 11.78
CA LEU A 246 10.54 11.61 12.84
C LEU A 246 9.57 10.49 13.25
N ARG A 247 9.00 9.76 12.30
CA ARG A 247 8.12 8.61 12.59
C ARG A 247 8.85 7.52 13.37
N ILE A 248 10.04 7.11 12.93
CA ILE A 248 10.85 6.09 13.61
C ILE A 248 11.25 6.56 15.02
N SER A 249 11.67 7.81 15.16
CA SER A 249 12.05 8.38 16.45
C SER A 249 10.87 8.42 17.42
N HIS A 250 9.67 8.76 16.94
CA HIS A 250 8.46 8.73 17.74
C HIS A 250 8.06 7.31 18.15
N GLN A 251 8.11 6.34 17.24
CA GLN A 251 7.86 4.93 17.57
C GLN A 251 8.83 4.41 18.63
N ARG A 252 10.12 4.77 18.53
CA ARG A 252 11.13 4.45 19.55
C ARG A 252 10.76 5.04 20.90
N GLU A 253 10.36 6.31 20.96
CA GLU A 253 9.95 6.97 22.19
C GLU A 253 8.74 6.26 22.85
N LEU A 254 7.73 5.90 22.04
CA LEU A 254 6.54 5.18 22.52
C LEU A 254 6.93 3.81 23.07
N LEU A 255 7.78 3.06 22.36
CA LEU A 255 8.28 1.76 22.81
C LEU A 255 9.03 1.84 24.14
N LEU A 256 9.91 2.83 24.31
CA LEU A 256 10.64 3.04 25.57
C LEU A 256 9.73 3.41 26.75
N LYS A 257 8.56 3.98 26.46
CA LYS A 257 7.54 4.33 27.47
C LYS A 257 6.49 3.23 27.68
N GLY A 258 6.57 2.11 26.95
CA GLY A 258 5.55 1.05 26.99
C GLY A 258 4.19 1.47 26.43
N LEU A 259 4.14 2.48 25.57
CA LEU A 259 2.92 2.99 24.94
C LEU A 259 2.69 2.33 23.57
N PRO A 260 1.43 2.35 23.05
CA PRO A 260 1.12 1.85 21.71
C PRO A 260 1.96 2.57 20.65
N SER A 261 2.84 1.83 19.97
CA SER A 261 3.82 2.38 19.01
C SER A 261 3.28 2.57 17.59
N ASP A 262 1.97 2.38 17.38
CA ASP A 262 1.26 2.73 16.14
C ASP A 262 0.66 4.14 16.15
N ASP A 263 0.79 4.89 17.25
CA ASP A 263 0.43 6.31 17.29
C ASP A 263 1.35 7.10 16.35
N ASN A 264 0.75 7.91 15.47
CA ASN A 264 1.46 8.78 14.53
C ASN A 264 1.31 10.26 14.89
N TYR A 265 0.72 10.58 16.05
CA TYR A 265 0.45 11.94 16.49
C TYR A 265 1.56 12.50 17.37
N ILE A 266 2.23 13.54 16.88
CA ILE A 266 3.26 14.27 17.63
C ILE A 266 2.82 15.71 17.93
N ASP A 267 3.28 16.26 19.05
CA ASP A 267 3.19 17.71 19.29
C ASP A 267 4.37 18.39 18.57
N PRO A 268 4.11 19.12 17.46
CA PRO A 268 5.20 19.65 16.64
C PRO A 268 5.94 20.80 17.35
N TYR A 269 5.36 21.43 18.36
CA TYR A 269 6.00 22.53 19.10
C TYR A 269 6.87 22.04 20.26
N LYS A 270 6.80 20.74 20.59
CA LYS A 270 7.72 20.08 21.53
C LYS A 270 8.99 19.54 20.86
N LEU A 271 9.05 19.54 19.54
CA LEU A 271 10.27 19.20 18.81
C LEU A 271 11.33 20.30 19.00
N PRO A 272 12.63 19.95 18.98
CA PRO A 272 13.71 20.94 18.88
C PRO A 272 13.52 21.87 17.68
N GLU A 273 13.94 23.13 17.79
CA GLU A 273 13.71 24.14 16.73
C GLU A 273 14.23 23.71 15.34
N GLY A 274 15.35 22.98 15.31
CA GLY A 274 15.90 22.40 14.08
C GLY A 274 14.92 21.41 13.43
N GLU A 275 14.42 20.44 14.19
CA GLU A 275 13.44 19.46 13.71
C GLU A 275 12.11 20.10 13.32
N GLN A 276 11.70 21.18 14.00
CA GLN A 276 10.53 21.95 13.56
C GLN A 276 10.74 22.58 12.18
N LYS A 277 11.96 23.10 11.91
CA LYS A 277 12.31 23.66 10.59
C LYS A 277 12.35 22.55 9.52
N GLU A 278 12.96 21.41 9.83
CA GLU A 278 12.97 20.20 8.98
C GLU A 278 11.55 19.75 8.63
N LEU A 279 10.67 19.62 9.63
CA LEU A 279 9.29 19.21 9.43
C LEU A 279 8.48 20.21 8.58
N ARG A 280 8.66 21.52 8.81
CA ARG A 280 8.05 22.56 7.95
C ARG A 280 8.56 22.47 6.51
N PHE A 281 9.84 22.22 6.33
CA PHE A 281 10.43 22.00 5.00
C PHE A 281 9.78 20.78 4.33
N ALA A 282 9.73 19.64 5.02
CA ALA A 282 9.17 18.42 4.47
C ALA A 282 7.70 18.61 4.04
N ILE A 283 6.84 19.16 4.91
CA ILE A 283 5.42 19.40 4.60
C ILE A 283 5.28 20.39 3.43
N LYS A 284 6.12 21.42 3.33
CA LYS A 284 6.13 22.35 2.20
C LYS A 284 6.44 21.63 0.88
N LYS A 285 7.35 20.65 0.88
CA LYS A 285 7.66 19.85 -0.31
C LYS A 285 6.54 18.90 -0.69
N VAL A 286 5.81 18.36 0.28
CA VAL A 286 4.56 17.63 0.01
C VAL A 286 3.50 18.54 -0.61
N GLU A 287 3.36 19.79 -0.13
CA GLU A 287 2.44 20.78 -0.69
C GLU A 287 2.79 21.11 -2.16
N GLU A 288 4.07 21.33 -2.45
CA GLU A 288 4.59 21.56 -3.80
C GLU A 288 4.32 20.34 -4.71
N LEU A 289 4.48 19.12 -4.17
CA LEU A 289 4.20 17.89 -4.89
C LEU A 289 2.71 17.70 -5.19
N GLN A 290 1.82 18.05 -4.24
CA GLN A 290 0.37 18.06 -4.47
C GLN A 290 -0.03 19.01 -5.60
N LYS A 291 0.59 20.20 -5.66
CA LYS A 291 0.36 21.18 -6.74
C LYS A 291 0.83 20.65 -8.09
N LEU A 292 2.06 20.14 -8.15
CA LEU A 292 2.60 19.54 -9.37
C LEU A 292 1.70 18.39 -9.86
N ALA A 293 1.33 17.46 -8.99
CA ALA A 293 0.45 16.35 -9.34
C ALA A 293 -0.96 16.83 -9.76
N ASN A 294 -1.46 17.92 -9.19
CA ASN A 294 -2.73 18.48 -9.63
C ASN A 294 -2.63 19.04 -11.07
N GLU A 295 -1.57 19.77 -11.40
CA GLU A 295 -1.32 20.27 -12.76
C GLU A 295 -1.20 19.12 -13.77
N ILE A 296 -0.47 18.08 -13.37
CA ILE A 296 -0.22 16.86 -14.13
C ILE A 296 -1.52 16.11 -14.45
N TYR A 297 -2.38 15.83 -13.47
CA TYR A 297 -3.57 14.98 -13.68
C TYR A 297 -4.83 15.76 -14.08
N PHE A 298 -4.91 17.05 -13.71
CA PHE A 298 -6.11 17.87 -13.87
C PHE A 298 -5.88 19.22 -14.57
N GLY A 299 -4.64 19.65 -14.78
CA GLY A 299 -4.29 20.93 -15.42
C GLY A 299 -4.39 20.96 -16.95
N GLY A 300 -4.94 19.91 -17.57
CA GLY A 300 -5.19 19.87 -19.02
C GLY A 300 -3.99 19.47 -19.89
N GLY A 301 -2.84 19.07 -19.31
CA GLY A 301 -1.64 18.70 -20.07
C GLY A 301 -0.86 17.49 -19.54
N PHE A 302 -0.19 16.80 -20.48
CA PHE A 302 1.07 16.05 -20.29
C PHE A 302 1.12 14.70 -19.56
N TRP A 303 0.10 13.86 -19.72
CA TRP A 303 0.31 12.41 -19.61
C TRP A 303 -0.17 11.77 -20.90
N ARG A 304 0.77 11.66 -21.85
CA ARG A 304 0.65 10.84 -23.06
C ARG A 304 1.23 9.48 -22.79
#